data_AF-A0A8J7JJI7-F1
#
_entry.id   AF-A0A8J7JJI7-F1
#
_cell.length_a   1.000
_cell.length_b   1.000
_cell.length_c   1.000
_cell.angle_alpha   90.00
_cell.angle_beta   90.00
_cell.angle_gamma   90.00
#
_symmetry.space_group_name_H-M   'P 1'
#
loop_
_entity.id
_entity.type
_entity.pdbx_description
1 polymer ?
#
loop_
_entity_poly.entity_id
_entity_poly.type
_entity_poly.pdbx_seq_one_letter_code
_entity_poly.pdbx_strand_id
1 'polypeptide(L)'
;MGYPPDLEQQVKRIEMFEARNPSPEVPQCYGLGKWLRRDLGLPEAVPLHIHMDHGVRVSEAMTNCDLLSDRPIFFTSAAQRDEYFKQTGKRAYVSGSPFVACRRLNQIELDPEASGTVAFPVHSTHLIDVAIDWDKYADDLLNLPAEFQPVTMCLYWKDLLAGHHKPFLDRGISVVTTGHMADPDFATNFYAILRRHRYCTSNLVGSYTFYAVEMGIPFFIYGVPPVFNNHGHDHNRPAGTYTIENLDDDRERRDWIEFQRLFELDVTQGVEICDRTRDRCLAKLGIDQADSPATLRRVIYQAWMSHLARWPLNKARGAAKKLRRLAQPTKSRLTQALTGNIRHLEGVAIPASEMISPIIRQTINSGVYEFGEITLLKKYLEKHDIVMEIGGGLGFLSGYCAKKIGDDRVFTYEANPVLKDAIHTLHAKNGVSPSVAIAMVANTEDTSKTEKFYVTQDFWSSSPVQPTAEVMDRVIEVPVKSFKQELEKNQPTLLVVDIEGGEYDLFAQATLDTVRKLIIEVHAVLGPDQLAALKTNLTGLGFRLVEVIPNCDDAVWYLQRSSL
;
A
#
# COMPACT_ATOMS: atom_id res chain seq x y z
N MET A 1 -36.17 8.90 1.74
CA MET A 1 -34.99 8.35 2.47
C MET A 1 -34.93 9.06 3.81
N GLY A 2 -34.86 8.31 4.92
CA GLY A 2 -34.78 8.91 6.25
C GLY A 2 -33.44 9.61 6.46
N TYR A 3 -33.44 10.72 7.21
CA TYR A 3 -32.23 11.37 7.71
C TYR A 3 -31.33 10.33 8.38
N PRO A 4 -29.99 10.40 8.26
CA PRO A 4 -29.13 9.44 8.94
C PRO A 4 -29.53 9.37 10.42
N PRO A 5 -29.62 8.16 11.01
CA PRO A 5 -29.95 7.99 12.41
C PRO A 5 -29.07 8.87 13.31
N ASP A 6 -29.56 9.15 14.51
CA ASP A 6 -28.86 9.91 15.56
C ASP A 6 -27.35 9.54 15.64
N LEU A 7 -26.49 10.51 15.96
CA LEU A 7 -25.03 10.34 15.91
C LEU A 7 -24.56 9.14 16.75
N GLU A 8 -25.21 8.88 17.89
CA GLU A 8 -24.88 7.73 18.75
C GLU A 8 -25.19 6.39 18.04
N GLN A 9 -26.30 6.32 17.30
CA GLN A 9 -26.65 5.14 16.51
C GLN A 9 -25.68 4.95 15.33
N GLN A 10 -25.21 6.04 14.72
CA GLN A 10 -24.19 5.98 13.67
C GLN A 10 -22.87 5.45 14.20
N VAL A 11 -22.42 5.92 15.37
CA VAL A 11 -21.20 5.41 16.02
C VAL A 11 -21.31 3.90 16.29
N LYS A 12 -22.42 3.43 16.85
CA LYS A 12 -22.67 1.99 17.07
C LYS A 12 -22.63 1.19 15.76
N ARG A 13 -23.18 1.73 14.67
CA ARG A 13 -23.13 1.10 13.35
C ARG A 13 -21.70 1.06 12.79
N ILE A 14 -20.93 2.13 12.99
CA ILE A 14 -19.51 2.20 12.61
C ILE A 14 -18.71 1.13 13.36
N GLU A 15 -18.84 1.04 14.68
CA GLU A 15 -18.17 0.04 15.51
C GLU A 15 -18.50 -1.39 15.06
N MET A 16 -19.76 -1.65 14.69
CA MET A 16 -20.18 -2.94 14.14
C MET A 16 -19.47 -3.27 12.83
N PHE A 17 -19.32 -2.31 11.92
CA PHE A 17 -18.62 -2.55 10.65
C PHE A 17 -17.12 -2.71 10.85
N GLU A 18 -16.50 -1.88 11.68
CA GLU A 18 -15.07 -1.97 12.00
C GLU A 18 -14.73 -3.34 12.60
N ALA A 19 -15.57 -3.86 13.51
CA ALA A 19 -15.38 -5.18 14.09
C ALA A 19 -15.55 -6.35 13.09
N ARG A 20 -16.28 -6.15 11.99
CA ARG A 20 -16.62 -7.23 11.03
C ARG A 20 -15.79 -7.21 9.76
N ASN A 21 -15.47 -6.02 9.27
CA ASN A 21 -14.80 -5.81 7.99
C ASN A 21 -14.02 -4.47 8.01
N PRO A 22 -12.91 -4.40 8.75
CA PRO A 22 -12.13 -3.17 8.91
C PRO A 22 -11.43 -2.74 7.62
N SER A 23 -11.19 -3.66 6.68
CA SER A 23 -10.51 -3.38 5.41
C SER A 23 -11.18 -4.11 4.24
N PRO A 24 -12.34 -3.62 3.75
CA PRO A 24 -13.01 -4.18 2.58
C PRO A 24 -12.16 -4.12 1.30
N GLU A 25 -12.38 -5.04 0.36
CA GLU A 25 -11.86 -4.87 -1.01
C GLU A 25 -12.45 -3.59 -1.64
N VAL A 26 -11.73 -2.95 -2.57
CA VAL A 26 -12.14 -1.66 -3.17
C VAL A 26 -13.60 -1.60 -3.63
N PRO A 27 -14.14 -2.61 -4.35
CA PRO A 27 -15.53 -2.58 -4.79
C PRO A 27 -16.56 -2.67 -3.64
N GLN A 28 -16.13 -3.01 -2.42
CA GLN A 28 -16.95 -3.05 -1.23
C GLN A 28 -16.84 -1.74 -0.41
N CYS A 29 -15.81 -0.93 -0.65
CA CYS A 29 -15.72 0.42 -0.09
C CYS A 29 -16.86 1.30 -0.59
N TYR A 30 -17.39 2.15 0.28
CA TYR A 30 -18.33 3.25 0.05
C TYR A 30 -19.59 2.91 -0.75
N GLY A 31 -19.94 1.61 -0.85
CA GLY A 31 -20.99 1.12 -1.73
C GLY A 31 -20.65 1.18 -3.23
N LEU A 32 -19.37 1.36 -3.62
CA LEU A 32 -18.94 1.50 -5.02
C LEU A 32 -19.46 0.36 -5.91
N GLY A 33 -19.24 -0.89 -5.51
CA GLY A 33 -19.68 -2.07 -6.26
C GLY A 33 -21.20 -2.24 -6.29
N LYS A 34 -21.92 -1.81 -5.24
CA LYS A 34 -23.39 -1.78 -5.25
C LYS A 34 -23.89 -0.85 -6.35
N TRP A 35 -23.37 0.36 -6.43
CA TRP A 35 -23.80 1.33 -7.42
C TRP A 35 -23.33 1.01 -8.84
N LEU A 36 -22.11 0.47 -9.00
CA LEU A 36 -21.65 -0.06 -10.28
C LEU A 36 -22.56 -1.17 -10.80
N ARG A 37 -22.95 -2.13 -9.95
CA ARG A 37 -23.90 -3.18 -10.36
C ARG A 37 -25.24 -2.61 -10.79
N ARG A 38 -25.80 -1.67 -10.03
CA ARG A 38 -27.10 -1.06 -10.34
C ARG A 38 -27.05 -0.28 -11.65
N ASP A 39 -26.00 0.50 -11.87
CA ASP A 39 -25.79 1.27 -13.11
C ASP A 39 -25.67 0.36 -14.34
N LEU A 40 -24.98 -0.78 -14.18
CA LEU A 40 -24.84 -1.78 -15.22
C LEU A 40 -26.04 -2.73 -15.35
N GLY A 41 -27.08 -2.61 -14.51
CA GLY A 41 -28.22 -3.53 -14.48
C GLY A 41 -27.84 -4.97 -14.12
N LEU A 42 -26.79 -5.16 -13.32
CA LEU A 42 -26.32 -6.46 -12.83
C LEU A 42 -27.06 -6.85 -11.53
N PRO A 43 -27.40 -8.14 -11.34
CA PRO A 43 -27.90 -8.62 -10.05
C PRO A 43 -26.89 -8.39 -8.93
N GLU A 44 -27.38 -8.10 -7.72
CA GLU A 44 -26.53 -7.77 -6.56
C GLU A 44 -25.55 -8.89 -6.17
N ALA A 45 -25.96 -10.14 -6.38
CA ALA A 45 -25.16 -11.32 -6.10
C ALA A 45 -23.99 -11.55 -7.08
N VAL A 46 -23.90 -10.79 -8.18
CA VAL A 46 -22.80 -10.94 -9.14
C VAL A 46 -21.48 -10.46 -8.50
N PRO A 47 -20.47 -11.32 -8.34
CA PRO A 47 -19.17 -10.89 -7.86
C PRO A 47 -18.46 -10.11 -8.96
N LEU A 48 -17.85 -8.98 -8.61
CA LEU A 48 -17.26 -8.09 -9.60
C LEU A 48 -15.90 -8.59 -10.11
N HIS A 49 -15.06 -9.20 -9.26
CA HIS A 49 -13.73 -9.73 -9.62
C HIS A 49 -12.87 -8.78 -10.49
N ILE A 50 -12.99 -7.48 -10.24
CA ILE A 50 -12.24 -6.40 -10.88
C ILE A 50 -11.45 -5.64 -9.82
N HIS A 51 -10.49 -4.84 -10.27
CA HIS A 51 -9.89 -3.75 -9.50
C HIS A 51 -10.51 -2.43 -9.98
N MET A 52 -10.65 -1.46 -9.08
CA MET A 52 -11.11 -0.12 -9.43
C MET A 52 -10.46 0.94 -8.54
N ASP A 53 -10.47 2.20 -8.97
CA ASP A 53 -9.98 3.30 -8.15
C ASP A 53 -10.91 3.56 -6.93
N HIS A 54 -10.30 3.83 -5.77
CA HIS A 54 -11.00 4.03 -4.49
C HIS A 54 -11.83 5.32 -4.42
N GLY A 55 -11.56 6.28 -5.32
CA GLY A 55 -12.18 7.60 -5.33
C GLY A 55 -11.55 8.48 -6.40
N VAL A 56 -12.13 9.68 -6.57
CA VAL A 56 -11.69 10.65 -7.58
C VAL A 56 -10.33 11.20 -7.17
N ARG A 57 -9.34 11.12 -8.07
CA ARG A 57 -7.98 11.62 -7.85
C ARG A 57 -7.76 12.95 -8.55
N VAL A 58 -7.07 13.87 -7.88
CA VAL A 58 -6.63 15.14 -8.48
C VAL A 58 -5.56 14.89 -9.54
N SER A 59 -4.61 13.99 -9.28
CA SER A 59 -3.58 13.57 -10.23
C SER A 59 -3.93 12.27 -10.96
N GLU A 60 -3.46 12.12 -12.19
CA GLU A 60 -3.51 10.86 -12.95
C GLU A 60 -2.42 9.85 -12.55
N ALA A 61 -1.59 10.13 -11.55
CA ALA A 61 -0.60 9.18 -11.06
C ALA A 61 -1.23 7.83 -10.69
N MET A 62 -0.58 6.74 -11.09
CA MET A 62 -1.00 5.38 -10.80
C MET A 62 -0.54 4.98 -9.41
N THR A 63 -1.41 4.29 -8.66
CA THR A 63 -1.01 3.68 -7.38
C THR A 63 -0.35 2.33 -7.63
N ASN A 64 0.44 1.84 -6.68
CA ASN A 64 0.99 0.48 -6.73
C ASN A 64 -0.11 -0.58 -6.89
N CYS A 65 -1.27 -0.41 -6.24
CA CYS A 65 -2.41 -1.31 -6.39
C CYS A 65 -2.92 -1.36 -7.84
N ASP A 66 -2.95 -0.20 -8.53
CA ASP A 66 -3.33 -0.14 -9.94
C ASP A 66 -2.33 -0.92 -10.81
N LEU A 67 -1.02 -0.73 -10.59
CA LEU A 67 0.03 -1.34 -11.42
C LEU A 67 0.18 -2.85 -11.20
N LEU A 68 -0.03 -3.31 -9.97
CA LEU A 68 0.15 -4.70 -9.53
C LEU A 68 -1.09 -5.58 -9.72
N SER A 69 -2.26 -5.01 -9.99
CA SER A 69 -3.51 -5.77 -10.14
C SER A 69 -3.42 -6.83 -11.24
N ASP A 70 -3.80 -8.07 -10.91
CA ASP A 70 -3.99 -9.18 -11.85
C ASP A 70 -5.44 -9.28 -12.37
N ARG A 71 -6.33 -8.44 -11.85
CA ARG A 71 -7.74 -8.32 -12.23
C ARG A 71 -7.92 -7.25 -13.32
N PRO A 72 -8.97 -7.35 -14.16
CA PRO A 72 -9.35 -6.25 -15.04
C PRO A 72 -9.56 -4.97 -14.23
N ILE A 73 -9.04 -3.84 -14.73
CA ILE A 73 -9.04 -2.56 -14.02
C ILE A 73 -10.07 -1.62 -14.62
N PHE A 74 -10.88 -1.03 -13.75
CA PHE A 74 -11.90 -0.03 -14.07
C PHE A 74 -11.48 1.29 -13.43
N PHE A 75 -11.35 2.35 -14.22
CA PHE A 75 -11.09 3.70 -13.73
C PHE A 75 -12.32 4.57 -13.84
N THR A 76 -12.43 5.54 -12.94
CA THR A 76 -13.47 6.56 -12.99
C THR A 76 -13.41 7.36 -14.31
N SER A 77 -12.22 7.74 -14.77
CA SER A 77 -12.05 8.66 -15.92
C SER A 77 -11.20 8.08 -17.07
N ALA A 78 -11.39 8.64 -18.27
CA ALA A 78 -10.56 8.34 -19.44
C ALA A 78 -9.09 8.69 -19.22
N ALA A 79 -8.80 9.82 -18.57
CA ALA A 79 -7.44 10.29 -18.33
C ALA A 79 -6.62 9.29 -17.49
N GLN A 80 -7.21 8.72 -16.42
CA GLN A 80 -6.56 7.69 -15.60
C GLN A 80 -6.33 6.40 -16.40
N ARG A 81 -7.32 5.94 -17.18
CA ARG A 81 -7.17 4.78 -18.07
C ARG A 81 -6.03 4.99 -19.06
N ASP A 82 -5.94 6.17 -19.68
CA ASP A 82 -4.94 6.46 -20.71
C ASP A 82 -3.53 6.52 -20.10
N GLU A 83 -3.38 7.11 -18.91
CA GLU A 83 -2.11 7.10 -18.17
C GLU A 83 -1.70 5.67 -17.78
N TYR A 84 -2.64 4.85 -17.28
CA TYR A 84 -2.38 3.44 -17.01
C TYR A 84 -1.91 2.67 -18.24
N PHE A 85 -2.59 2.85 -19.38
CA PHE A 85 -2.23 2.19 -20.63
C PHE A 85 -0.84 2.64 -21.11
N LYS A 86 -0.53 3.93 -20.99
CA LYS A 86 0.78 4.49 -21.33
C LYS A 86 1.91 3.87 -20.50
N GLN A 87 1.70 3.64 -19.21
CA GLN A 87 2.73 3.08 -18.32
C GLN A 87 2.88 1.56 -18.45
N THR A 88 1.77 0.84 -18.68
CA THR A 88 1.77 -0.64 -18.57
C THR A 88 1.58 -1.37 -19.90
N GLY A 89 1.05 -0.70 -20.93
CA GLY A 89 0.54 -1.32 -22.15
C GLY A 89 -0.67 -2.25 -21.93
N LYS A 90 -1.15 -2.38 -20.69
CA LYS A 90 -2.28 -3.24 -20.34
C LYS A 90 -3.59 -2.50 -20.55
N ARG A 91 -4.61 -3.23 -21.01
CA ARG A 91 -5.95 -2.68 -21.22
C ARG A 91 -6.64 -2.41 -19.88
N ALA A 92 -7.25 -1.24 -19.76
CA ALA A 92 -8.18 -0.87 -18.68
C ALA A 92 -9.48 -0.30 -19.28
N TYR A 93 -10.49 -0.10 -18.44
CA TYR A 93 -11.84 0.32 -18.83
C TYR A 93 -12.26 1.55 -18.04
N VAL A 94 -13.19 2.35 -18.59
CA VAL A 94 -13.77 3.50 -17.88
C VAL A 94 -15.17 3.14 -17.41
N SER A 95 -15.40 3.16 -16.10
CA SER A 95 -16.73 2.92 -15.52
C SER A 95 -17.54 4.19 -15.28
N GLY A 96 -16.91 5.37 -15.30
CA GLY A 96 -17.48 6.55 -14.68
C GLY A 96 -17.51 6.42 -13.15
N SER A 97 -18.12 7.40 -12.49
CA SER A 97 -18.23 7.45 -11.02
C SER A 97 -19.45 6.68 -10.48
N PRO A 98 -19.26 5.62 -9.66
CA PRO A 98 -20.37 4.94 -9.00
C PRO A 98 -21.15 5.85 -8.03
N PHE A 99 -20.53 6.87 -7.46
CA PHE A 99 -21.22 7.89 -6.66
C PHE A 99 -22.21 8.69 -7.51
N VAL A 100 -21.80 9.12 -8.70
CA VAL A 100 -22.70 9.84 -9.61
C VAL A 100 -23.83 8.94 -10.08
N ALA A 101 -23.54 7.65 -10.32
CA ALA A 101 -24.59 6.66 -10.60
C ALA A 101 -25.59 6.54 -9.43
N CYS A 102 -25.12 6.53 -8.17
CA CYS A 102 -26.00 6.59 -6.99
C CYS A 102 -26.93 7.80 -7.06
N ARG A 103 -26.40 9.00 -7.29
CA ARG A 103 -27.21 10.22 -7.38
C ARG A 103 -28.25 10.15 -8.48
N ARG A 104 -27.83 9.81 -9.70
CA ARG A 104 -28.68 9.77 -10.90
C ARG A 104 -29.78 8.71 -10.80
N LEU A 105 -29.44 7.48 -10.39
CA LEU A 105 -30.41 6.38 -10.27
C LEU A 105 -31.46 6.61 -9.19
N ASN A 106 -31.13 7.39 -8.15
CA ASN A 106 -32.07 7.77 -7.10
C ASN A 106 -32.70 9.15 -7.33
N GLN A 107 -32.39 9.82 -8.44
CA GLN A 107 -32.89 11.17 -8.75
C GLN A 107 -32.65 12.17 -7.61
N ILE A 108 -31.46 12.11 -7.01
CA ILE A 108 -31.12 12.99 -5.89
C ILE A 108 -30.73 14.37 -6.44
N GLU A 109 -31.53 15.35 -6.08
CA GLU A 109 -31.36 16.77 -6.41
C GLU A 109 -31.21 17.61 -5.14
N LEU A 110 -30.61 18.80 -5.32
CA LEU A 110 -30.47 19.80 -4.27
C LEU A 110 -31.87 20.17 -3.74
N ASP A 111 -32.03 20.15 -2.43
CA ASP A 111 -33.27 20.52 -1.78
C ASP A 111 -33.52 22.03 -2.00
N PRO A 112 -34.71 22.47 -2.46
CA PRO A 112 -35.02 23.90 -2.57
C PRO A 112 -34.88 24.64 -1.24
N GLU A 113 -35.06 23.94 -0.12
CA GLU A 113 -34.89 24.48 1.24
C GLU A 113 -33.47 24.28 1.79
N ALA A 114 -32.50 23.92 0.93
CA ALA A 114 -31.11 23.74 1.34
C ALA A 114 -30.54 25.05 1.90
N SER A 115 -29.87 24.96 3.05
CA SER A 115 -29.33 26.11 3.77
C SER A 115 -28.03 25.76 4.47
N GLY A 116 -27.27 26.79 4.83
CA GLY A 116 -25.98 26.62 5.51
C GLY A 116 -24.92 25.90 4.67
N THR A 117 -23.88 25.44 5.37
CA THR A 117 -22.69 24.84 4.79
C THR A 117 -22.42 23.47 5.41
N VAL A 118 -22.12 22.47 4.59
CA VAL A 118 -21.53 21.22 5.09
C VAL A 118 -20.01 21.27 4.97
N ALA A 119 -19.30 20.95 6.04
CA ALA A 119 -17.85 20.86 6.07
C ALA A 119 -17.39 19.38 6.03
N PHE A 120 -16.49 19.05 5.12
CA PHE A 120 -15.86 17.73 4.99
C PHE A 120 -14.34 17.83 5.20
N PRO A 121 -13.83 17.85 6.44
CA PRO A 121 -12.39 17.91 6.68
C PRO A 121 -11.65 16.77 5.99
N VAL A 122 -10.40 17.03 5.61
CA VAL A 122 -9.48 15.94 5.28
C VAL A 122 -9.35 15.01 6.48
N HIS A 123 -9.43 13.72 6.21
CA HIS A 123 -9.48 12.69 7.23
C HIS A 123 -8.28 11.76 7.15
N SER A 124 -7.97 11.14 8.28
CA SER A 124 -6.96 10.07 8.35
C SER A 124 -7.42 8.85 7.55
N THR A 125 -6.48 8.10 6.98
CA THR A 125 -6.71 6.80 6.36
C THR A 125 -6.14 5.69 7.27
N HIS A 126 -6.13 4.44 6.83
CA HIS A 126 -5.44 3.37 7.57
C HIS A 126 -3.91 3.53 7.54
N LEU A 127 -3.36 4.33 6.60
CA LEU A 127 -1.93 4.44 6.36
C LEU A 127 -1.35 5.82 6.69
N ILE A 128 -2.20 6.86 6.68
CA ILE A 128 -1.80 8.25 6.90
C ILE A 128 -2.68 8.85 7.97
N ASP A 129 -2.06 9.42 9.00
CA ASP A 129 -2.76 10.21 10.00
C ASP A 129 -2.73 11.69 9.58
N VAL A 130 -3.85 12.36 9.79
CA VAL A 130 -4.02 13.77 9.44
C VAL A 130 -4.06 14.58 10.73
N ALA A 131 -3.02 15.38 10.95
CA ALA A 131 -2.93 16.27 12.11
C ALA A 131 -3.68 17.57 11.79
N ILE A 132 -4.81 17.77 12.47
CA ILE A 132 -5.63 18.98 12.42
C ILE A 132 -5.81 19.49 13.84
N ASP A 133 -5.62 20.80 14.03
CA ASP A 133 -6.08 21.48 15.24
C ASP A 133 -7.61 21.62 15.17
N TRP A 134 -8.31 20.63 15.72
CA TRP A 134 -9.77 20.51 15.65
C TRP A 134 -10.50 21.65 16.36
N ASP A 135 -9.94 22.17 17.45
CA ASP A 135 -10.48 23.32 18.18
C ASP A 135 -10.39 24.58 17.32
N LYS A 136 -9.20 24.86 16.76
CA LYS A 136 -9.02 25.99 15.87
C LYS A 136 -9.89 25.87 14.62
N TYR A 137 -10.01 24.68 14.04
CA TYR A 137 -10.84 24.50 12.85
C TYR A 137 -12.33 24.74 13.14
N ALA A 138 -12.82 24.32 14.33
CA ALA A 138 -14.16 24.64 14.77
C ALA A 138 -14.37 26.16 14.95
N ASP A 139 -13.41 26.86 15.54
CA ASP A 139 -13.44 28.32 15.71
C ASP A 139 -13.44 29.04 14.35
N ASP A 140 -12.61 28.60 13.40
CA ASP A 140 -12.57 29.14 12.05
C ASP A 140 -13.95 28.99 11.38
N LEU A 141 -14.57 27.80 11.43
CA LEU A 141 -15.89 27.58 10.83
C LEU A 141 -17.01 28.45 11.44
N LEU A 142 -16.94 28.78 12.73
CA LEU A 142 -17.87 29.73 13.35
C LEU A 142 -17.66 31.18 12.87
N ASN A 143 -16.44 31.53 12.46
CA ASN A 143 -16.08 32.85 11.95
C ASN A 143 -16.45 33.05 10.47
N LEU A 144 -16.99 32.03 9.79
CA LEU A 144 -17.53 32.19 8.45
C LEU A 144 -18.65 33.25 8.44
N PRO A 145 -18.74 34.08 7.37
CA PRO A 145 -19.82 35.05 7.21
C PRO A 145 -21.20 34.43 7.38
N ALA A 146 -22.16 35.24 7.84
CA ALA A 146 -23.51 34.78 8.19
C ALA A 146 -24.24 34.06 7.03
N GLU A 147 -23.91 34.36 5.78
CA GLU A 147 -24.47 33.68 4.60
C GLU A 147 -24.10 32.19 4.50
N PHE A 148 -22.97 31.78 5.08
CA PHE A 148 -22.48 30.41 5.09
C PHE A 148 -22.94 29.62 6.34
N GLN A 149 -23.60 30.29 7.29
CA GLN A 149 -24.13 29.66 8.49
C GLN A 149 -25.55 29.10 8.27
N PRO A 150 -25.97 28.08 9.05
CA PRO A 150 -25.18 27.32 10.01
C PRO A 150 -24.23 26.34 9.32
N VAL A 151 -23.16 25.95 10.02
CA VAL A 151 -22.26 24.87 9.58
C VAL A 151 -22.68 23.52 10.16
N THR A 152 -22.70 22.49 9.31
CA THR A 152 -22.78 21.08 9.70
C THR A 152 -21.45 20.40 9.40
N MET A 153 -20.85 19.79 10.41
CA MET A 153 -19.58 19.07 10.30
C MET A 153 -19.83 17.59 9.94
N CYS A 154 -19.36 17.13 8.79
CA CYS A 154 -19.45 15.73 8.39
C CYS A 154 -18.11 15.02 8.57
N LEU A 155 -17.96 14.25 9.64
CA LEU A 155 -16.72 13.57 9.98
C LEU A 155 -16.64 12.15 9.41
N TYR A 156 -15.41 11.78 9.05
CA TYR A 156 -15.09 10.42 8.67
C TYR A 156 -15.11 9.50 9.89
N TRP A 157 -15.43 8.23 9.67
CA TRP A 157 -15.69 7.28 10.75
C TRP A 157 -14.50 7.12 11.72
N LYS A 158 -13.26 7.15 11.21
CA LYS A 158 -12.04 7.02 12.03
C LYS A 158 -11.88 8.20 12.99
N ASP A 159 -12.08 9.42 12.49
CA ASP A 159 -11.99 10.64 13.31
C ASP A 159 -13.13 10.72 14.36
N LEU A 160 -14.31 10.18 14.02
CA LEU A 160 -15.39 10.03 14.98
C LEU A 160 -15.02 9.12 16.14
N LEU A 161 -14.46 7.93 15.86
CA LEU A 161 -14.01 6.99 16.89
C LEU A 161 -12.86 7.56 17.74
N ALA A 162 -12.00 8.39 17.14
CA ALA A 162 -10.95 9.11 17.84
C ALA A 162 -11.47 10.27 18.73
N GLY A 163 -12.77 10.56 18.70
CA GLY A 163 -13.39 11.60 19.52
C GLY A 163 -13.24 13.02 18.97
N HIS A 164 -12.81 13.19 17.72
CA HIS A 164 -12.58 14.50 17.09
C HIS A 164 -13.86 15.29 16.79
N HIS A 165 -15.04 14.70 17.04
CA HIS A 165 -16.33 15.38 16.97
C HIS A 165 -16.61 16.31 18.17
N LYS A 166 -15.96 16.08 19.32
CA LYS A 166 -16.25 16.81 20.57
C LYS A 166 -16.05 18.32 20.45
N PRO A 167 -14.93 18.84 19.88
CA PRO A 167 -14.72 20.29 19.76
C PRO A 167 -15.84 21.02 19.00
N PHE A 168 -16.48 20.35 18.05
CA PHE A 168 -17.60 20.88 17.26
C PHE A 168 -18.89 20.89 18.07
N LEU A 169 -19.22 19.77 18.73
CA LEU A 169 -20.42 19.66 19.57
C LEU A 169 -20.39 20.65 20.74
N ASP A 170 -19.23 20.80 21.40
CA ASP A 170 -19.05 21.73 22.52
C ASP A 170 -19.29 23.19 22.12
N ARG A 171 -19.14 23.51 20.83
CA ARG A 171 -19.38 24.82 20.21
C ARG A 171 -20.75 24.95 19.55
N GLY A 172 -21.60 23.92 19.64
CA GLY A 172 -22.94 23.91 19.04
C GLY A 172 -22.97 23.67 17.53
N ILE A 173 -21.87 23.25 16.91
CA ILE A 173 -21.83 22.85 15.50
C ILE A 173 -22.43 21.44 15.40
N SER A 174 -23.39 21.27 14.49
CA SER A 174 -24.01 19.96 14.26
C SER A 174 -23.03 18.98 13.63
N VAL A 175 -22.93 17.75 14.14
CA VAL A 175 -22.02 16.72 13.60
C VAL A 175 -22.82 15.58 12.99
N VAL A 176 -22.42 15.16 11.78
CA VAL A 176 -22.98 14.02 11.04
C VAL A 176 -21.86 13.14 10.48
N THR A 177 -22.23 11.99 9.91
CA THR A 177 -21.30 11.13 9.17
C THR A 177 -22.01 10.38 8.06
N THR A 178 -21.25 10.04 7.02
CA THR A 178 -21.68 9.16 5.94
C THR A 178 -21.73 7.69 6.36
N GLY A 179 -21.02 7.33 7.44
CA GLY A 179 -20.90 5.97 7.97
C GLY A 179 -19.51 5.36 7.75
N HIS A 180 -19.38 4.06 8.05
CA HIS A 180 -18.14 3.32 7.87
C HIS A 180 -17.82 3.10 6.38
N MET A 181 -16.54 2.99 6.02
CA MET A 181 -16.15 2.75 4.61
C MET A 181 -16.73 1.46 4.03
N ALA A 182 -17.00 0.44 4.86
CA ALA A 182 -17.61 -0.82 4.44
C ALA A 182 -19.15 -0.76 4.35
N ASP A 183 -19.78 0.39 4.67
CA ASP A 183 -21.22 0.54 4.64
C ASP A 183 -21.73 0.65 3.19
N PRO A 184 -22.60 -0.26 2.71
CA PRO A 184 -23.15 -0.20 1.36
C PRO A 184 -24.07 1.01 1.12
N ASP A 185 -24.49 1.71 2.17
CA ASP A 185 -25.32 2.92 2.08
C ASP A 185 -24.49 4.22 2.14
N PHE A 186 -23.16 4.14 2.25
CA PHE A 186 -22.27 5.30 2.39
C PHE A 186 -22.52 6.39 1.33
N ALA A 187 -22.52 6.04 0.04
CA ALA A 187 -22.77 7.02 -1.03
C ALA A 187 -24.19 7.62 -0.95
N THR A 188 -25.19 6.86 -0.49
CA THR A 188 -26.55 7.36 -0.29
C THR A 188 -26.62 8.34 0.88
N ASN A 189 -25.97 8.01 2.01
CA ASN A 189 -25.87 8.89 3.17
C ASN A 189 -25.13 10.18 2.81
N PHE A 190 -24.04 10.07 2.04
CA PHE A 190 -23.28 11.21 1.53
C PHE A 190 -24.18 12.18 0.76
N TYR A 191 -24.93 11.71 -0.24
CA TYR A 191 -25.84 12.58 -0.99
C TYR A 191 -27.06 13.05 -0.17
N ALA A 192 -27.52 12.28 0.82
CA ALA A 192 -28.58 12.69 1.72
C ALA A 192 -28.16 13.87 2.63
N ILE A 193 -26.89 13.92 3.04
CA ILE A 193 -26.30 15.05 3.76
C ILE A 193 -26.10 16.20 2.78
N LEU A 194 -25.39 15.97 1.68
CA LEU A 194 -24.98 16.99 0.74
C LEU A 194 -26.16 17.79 0.17
N ARG A 195 -27.26 17.11 -0.19
CA ARG A 195 -28.44 17.75 -0.81
C ARG A 195 -29.16 18.78 0.07
N ARG A 196 -28.89 18.83 1.37
CA ARG A 196 -29.56 19.74 2.32
C ARG A 196 -28.78 21.03 2.57
N HIS A 197 -27.60 21.16 1.98
CA HIS A 197 -26.71 22.27 2.24
C HIS A 197 -26.53 23.10 0.98
N ARG A 198 -26.58 24.43 1.16
CA ARG A 198 -26.41 25.39 0.06
C ARG A 198 -24.96 25.49 -0.38
N TYR A 199 -24.02 25.30 0.55
CA TYR A 199 -22.59 25.34 0.31
C TYR A 199 -21.89 24.10 0.84
N CYS A 200 -20.70 23.83 0.31
CA CYS A 200 -19.80 22.78 0.75
C CYS A 200 -18.41 23.38 1.02
N THR A 201 -17.75 22.97 2.11
CA THR A 201 -16.40 23.45 2.42
C THR A 201 -15.51 22.34 2.95
N SER A 202 -14.20 22.58 2.91
CA SER A 202 -13.17 21.74 3.52
C SER A 202 -11.87 22.54 3.68
N ASN A 203 -10.96 22.04 4.50
CA ASN A 203 -9.60 22.54 4.60
C ASN A 203 -8.65 22.06 3.48
N LEU A 204 -9.13 21.23 2.54
CA LEU A 204 -8.42 20.86 1.30
C LEU A 204 -9.41 20.35 0.24
N VAL A 205 -8.96 20.24 -1.02
CA VAL A 205 -9.70 19.51 -2.05
C VAL A 205 -9.70 18.00 -1.74
N GLY A 206 -10.85 17.36 -1.93
CA GLY A 206 -11.00 15.91 -1.83
C GLY A 206 -12.11 15.40 -2.76
N SER A 207 -12.44 14.10 -2.70
CA SER A 207 -13.47 13.53 -3.58
C SER A 207 -14.84 14.23 -3.43
N TYR A 208 -15.17 14.69 -2.21
CA TYR A 208 -16.39 15.47 -1.92
C TYR A 208 -16.50 16.76 -2.74
N THR A 209 -15.38 17.40 -3.12
CA THR A 209 -15.37 18.61 -3.94
C THR A 209 -16.01 18.35 -5.30
N PHE A 210 -15.59 17.26 -5.96
CA PHE A 210 -16.09 16.90 -7.28
C PHE A 210 -17.58 16.58 -7.26
N TYR A 211 -18.05 15.85 -6.24
CA TYR A 211 -19.45 15.49 -6.12
C TYR A 211 -20.35 16.69 -5.77
N ALA A 212 -19.88 17.63 -4.94
CA ALA A 212 -20.59 18.88 -4.65
C ALA A 212 -20.75 19.72 -5.93
N VAL A 213 -19.66 19.91 -6.67
CA VAL A 213 -19.66 20.67 -7.94
C VAL A 213 -20.53 19.99 -8.99
N GLU A 214 -20.50 18.66 -9.10
CA GLU A 214 -21.37 17.92 -10.02
C GLU A 214 -22.85 18.12 -9.70
N MET A 215 -23.21 18.20 -8.42
CA MET A 215 -24.55 18.47 -7.93
C MET A 215 -24.95 19.96 -8.04
N GLY A 216 -24.02 20.84 -8.42
CA GLY A 216 -24.25 22.28 -8.54
C GLY A 216 -24.14 23.04 -7.22
N ILE A 217 -23.55 22.44 -6.19
CA ILE A 217 -23.36 23.05 -4.87
C ILE A 217 -22.00 23.74 -4.84
N PRO A 218 -21.93 25.07 -4.64
CA PRO A 218 -20.67 25.79 -4.55
C PRO A 218 -19.76 25.23 -3.46
N PHE A 219 -18.49 25.05 -3.83
CA PHE A 219 -17.45 24.53 -2.94
C PHE A 219 -16.37 25.59 -2.73
N PHE A 220 -15.85 25.71 -1.51
CA PHE A 220 -14.73 26.58 -1.21
C PHE A 220 -13.81 25.98 -0.14
N ILE A 221 -12.52 26.30 -0.21
CA ILE A 221 -11.53 25.90 0.79
C ILE A 221 -11.52 26.91 1.94
N TYR A 222 -11.57 26.43 3.17
CA TYR A 222 -11.55 27.28 4.36
C TYR A 222 -10.96 26.55 5.57
N GLY A 223 -10.32 27.31 6.46
CA GLY A 223 -9.70 26.81 7.69
C GLY A 223 -8.25 26.37 7.53
N VAL A 224 -7.70 25.78 8.59
CA VAL A 224 -6.29 25.41 8.68
C VAL A 224 -5.95 24.26 7.71
N PRO A 225 -4.97 24.44 6.81
CA PRO A 225 -4.50 23.36 5.95
C PRO A 225 -4.04 22.15 6.77
N PRO A 226 -4.39 20.92 6.35
CA PRO A 226 -4.01 19.73 7.08
C PRO A 226 -2.51 19.46 6.95
N VAL A 227 -1.95 18.85 7.98
CA VAL A 227 -0.60 18.27 7.94
C VAL A 227 -0.74 16.75 7.90
N PHE A 228 -0.10 16.11 6.92
CA PHE A 228 -0.15 14.67 6.74
C PHE A 228 1.04 14.05 7.47
N ASN A 229 0.79 12.99 8.22
CA ASN A 229 1.80 12.17 8.85
C ASN A 229 1.72 10.75 8.29
N ASN A 230 2.63 10.43 7.38
CA ASN A 230 2.80 9.09 6.87
C ASN A 230 3.87 8.39 7.69
N HIS A 231 3.46 7.46 8.54
CA HIS A 231 4.38 6.68 9.39
C HIS A 231 5.23 5.67 8.59
N GLY A 232 5.21 5.76 7.25
CA GLY A 232 5.93 4.88 6.34
C GLY A 232 5.02 3.88 5.62
N HIS A 233 3.74 3.80 5.99
CA HIS A 233 2.83 2.77 5.51
C HIS A 233 2.16 3.09 4.16
N ASP A 234 2.12 4.35 3.71
CA ASP A 234 1.67 4.68 2.33
C ASP A 234 2.86 4.97 1.43
N HIS A 235 3.23 4.00 0.61
CA HIS A 235 4.38 4.08 -0.30
C HIS A 235 4.16 5.01 -1.50
N ASN A 236 2.94 5.52 -1.69
CA ASN A 236 2.66 6.54 -2.71
C ASN A 236 2.87 7.96 -2.17
N ARG A 237 3.24 8.12 -0.89
CA ARG A 237 3.38 9.42 -0.22
C ARG A 237 4.74 9.57 0.47
N PRO A 238 5.25 10.81 0.64
CA PRO A 238 6.49 11.04 1.38
C PRO A 238 6.40 10.46 2.80
N ALA A 239 7.48 9.84 3.28
CA ALA A 239 7.55 9.37 4.66
C ALA A 239 7.71 10.55 5.64
N GLY A 240 7.11 10.46 6.82
CA GLY A 240 7.09 11.49 7.83
C GLY A 240 6.02 12.56 7.60
N THR A 241 6.28 13.76 8.12
CA THR A 241 5.34 14.88 8.08
C THR A 241 5.48 15.67 6.78
N TYR A 242 4.39 15.82 6.04
CA TYR A 242 4.37 16.61 4.80
C TYR A 242 3.08 17.41 4.63
N THR A 243 3.15 18.42 3.77
CA THR A 243 2.00 19.16 3.24
C THR A 243 1.95 18.96 1.72
N ILE A 244 0.83 19.33 1.08
CA ILE A 244 0.72 19.28 -0.38
C ILE A 244 1.84 20.09 -1.07
N GLU A 245 2.28 21.18 -0.46
CA GLU A 245 3.35 22.05 -0.97
C GLU A 245 4.73 21.37 -0.97
N ASN A 246 4.89 20.35 -0.13
CA ASN A 246 6.14 19.62 0.08
C ASN A 246 6.10 18.20 -0.54
N LEU A 247 5.16 17.93 -1.45
CA LEU A 247 5.13 16.67 -2.19
C LEU A 247 6.36 16.55 -3.11
N ASP A 248 7.02 15.39 -3.06
CA ASP A 248 8.23 15.10 -3.83
C ASP A 248 7.96 15.02 -5.35
N ASP A 249 6.77 14.58 -5.76
CA ASP A 249 6.37 14.55 -7.18
C ASP A 249 5.94 15.95 -7.63
N ASP A 250 6.83 16.60 -8.41
CA ASP A 250 6.61 17.94 -8.97
C ASP A 250 5.40 18.05 -9.90
N ARG A 251 4.97 16.97 -10.55
CA ARG A 251 3.78 16.98 -11.40
C ARG A 251 2.54 16.93 -10.52
N GLU A 252 2.47 15.97 -9.60
CA GLU A 252 1.33 15.85 -8.69
C GLU A 252 1.17 17.12 -7.84
N ARG A 253 2.28 17.65 -7.29
CA ARG A 253 2.28 18.90 -6.53
C ARG A 253 1.68 20.06 -7.31
N ARG A 254 2.04 20.22 -8.59
CA ARG A 254 1.49 21.28 -9.46
C ARG A 254 0.01 21.06 -9.73
N ASP A 255 -0.41 19.83 -10.01
CA ASP A 255 -1.82 19.49 -10.24
C ASP A 255 -2.66 19.86 -9.01
N TRP A 256 -2.18 19.53 -7.81
CA TRP A 256 -2.86 19.88 -6.55
C TRP A 256 -2.93 21.39 -6.31
N ILE A 257 -1.82 22.12 -6.44
CA ILE A 257 -1.80 23.58 -6.23
C ILE A 257 -2.72 24.28 -7.24
N GLU A 258 -2.68 23.86 -8.51
CA GLU A 258 -3.53 24.43 -9.54
C GLU A 258 -5.02 24.17 -9.25
N PHE A 259 -5.37 22.97 -8.80
CA PHE A 259 -6.76 22.62 -8.50
C PHE A 259 -7.26 23.31 -7.23
N GLN A 260 -6.43 23.46 -6.20
CA GLN A 260 -6.82 24.18 -4.98
C GLN A 260 -7.13 25.66 -5.25
N ARG A 261 -6.36 26.32 -6.11
CA ARG A 261 -6.59 27.71 -6.52
C ARG A 261 -7.95 27.95 -7.17
N LEU A 262 -8.59 26.92 -7.73
CA LEU A 262 -9.94 27.04 -8.29
C LEU A 262 -11.02 27.25 -7.23
N PHE A 263 -10.72 26.96 -5.97
CA PHE A 263 -11.67 26.95 -4.85
C PHE A 263 -11.21 27.82 -3.68
N GLU A 264 -10.20 28.67 -3.87
CA GLU A 264 -9.83 29.68 -2.88
C GLU A 264 -11.03 30.61 -2.63
N LEU A 265 -11.40 30.76 -1.36
CA LEU A 265 -12.54 31.57 -0.98
C LEU A 265 -12.21 33.07 -1.11
N ASP A 266 -12.85 33.75 -2.08
CA ASP A 266 -12.96 35.21 -2.07
C ASP A 266 -14.27 35.62 -1.40
N VAL A 267 -14.21 35.91 -0.10
CA VAL A 267 -15.37 36.38 0.70
C VAL A 267 -16.00 37.68 0.18
N THR A 268 -15.36 38.39 -0.75
CA THR A 268 -15.88 39.65 -1.31
C THR A 268 -16.67 39.46 -2.60
N GLN A 269 -16.52 38.33 -3.30
CA GLN A 269 -17.15 38.08 -4.61
C GLN A 269 -18.23 36.99 -4.59
N GLY A 270 -18.50 36.40 -3.42
CA GLY A 270 -19.40 35.25 -3.30
C GLY A 270 -18.77 33.97 -3.86
N VAL A 271 -19.38 32.81 -3.57
CA VAL A 271 -18.91 31.51 -4.05
C VAL A 271 -19.84 31.02 -5.15
N GLU A 272 -19.46 31.26 -6.41
CA GLU A 272 -20.14 30.70 -7.58
C GLU A 272 -19.23 29.70 -8.31
N ILE A 273 -19.82 28.63 -8.85
CA ILE A 273 -19.10 27.68 -9.68
C ILE A 273 -19.14 28.20 -11.11
N CYS A 274 -18.01 28.67 -11.63
CA CYS A 274 -17.91 28.99 -13.05
C CYS A 274 -17.86 27.70 -13.91
N ASP A 275 -18.34 27.79 -15.14
CA ASP A 275 -18.43 26.64 -16.06
C ASP A 275 -17.08 25.94 -16.24
N ARG A 276 -15.97 26.70 -16.30
CA ARG A 276 -14.62 26.12 -16.42
C ARG A 276 -14.25 25.23 -15.24
N THR A 277 -14.54 25.65 -14.01
CA THR A 277 -14.26 24.85 -12.80
C THR A 277 -15.17 23.62 -12.76
N ARG A 278 -16.43 23.79 -13.18
CA ARG A 278 -17.39 22.69 -13.32
C ARG A 278 -16.88 21.63 -14.28
N ASP A 279 -16.53 22.01 -15.51
CA ASP A 279 -16.09 21.10 -16.56
C ASP A 279 -14.85 20.30 -16.16
N ARG A 280 -13.89 20.95 -15.48
CA ARG A 280 -12.71 20.27 -14.92
C ARG A 280 -13.10 19.21 -13.89
N CYS A 281 -14.08 19.49 -13.02
CA CYS A 281 -14.55 18.51 -12.04
C CYS A 281 -15.30 17.35 -12.70
N LEU A 282 -16.18 17.64 -13.65
CA LEU A 282 -16.92 16.62 -14.40
C LEU A 282 -15.99 15.71 -15.21
N ALA A 283 -14.90 16.26 -15.76
CA ALA A 283 -13.89 15.47 -16.45
C ALA A 283 -13.20 14.46 -15.53
N LYS A 284 -12.87 14.86 -14.28
CA LYS A 284 -12.28 13.96 -13.27
C LYS A 284 -13.27 12.87 -12.80
N LEU A 285 -14.56 13.16 -12.85
CA LEU A 285 -15.63 12.20 -12.57
C LEU A 285 -15.94 11.25 -13.74
N GLY A 286 -15.27 11.42 -14.89
CA GLY A 286 -15.51 10.61 -16.08
C GLY A 286 -16.92 10.75 -16.64
N ILE A 287 -17.56 11.91 -16.42
CA ILE A 287 -18.93 12.15 -16.90
C ILE A 287 -18.95 11.99 -18.43
N ASP A 288 -19.84 11.11 -18.89
CA ASP A 288 -20.05 10.77 -20.29
C ASP A 288 -18.82 10.14 -21.01
N GLN A 289 -17.85 9.66 -20.23
CA GLN A 289 -16.64 8.98 -20.74
C GLN A 289 -16.68 7.45 -20.56
N ALA A 290 -17.71 6.92 -19.89
CA ALA A 290 -17.81 5.51 -19.55
C ALA A 290 -17.88 4.63 -20.81
N ASP A 291 -17.17 3.49 -20.76
CA ASP A 291 -17.34 2.43 -21.74
C ASP A 291 -18.78 1.92 -21.73
N SER A 292 -19.25 1.38 -22.87
CA SER A 292 -20.63 0.92 -22.97
C SER A 292 -20.98 -0.11 -21.87
N PRO A 293 -22.21 -0.08 -21.30
CA PRO A 293 -22.62 -1.06 -20.30
C PRO A 293 -22.46 -2.52 -20.77
N ALA A 294 -22.60 -2.78 -22.07
CA ALA A 294 -22.36 -4.10 -22.65
C ALA A 294 -20.89 -4.53 -22.53
N THR A 295 -19.95 -3.63 -22.78
CA THR A 295 -18.50 -3.87 -22.61
C THR A 295 -18.19 -4.19 -21.15
N LEU A 296 -18.62 -3.33 -20.23
CA LEU A 296 -18.31 -3.46 -18.81
C LEU A 296 -18.90 -4.76 -18.21
N ARG A 297 -20.17 -5.06 -18.53
CA ARG A 297 -20.80 -6.34 -18.14
C ARG A 297 -20.02 -7.54 -18.66
N ARG A 298 -19.61 -7.52 -19.94
CA ARG A 298 -18.85 -8.64 -20.54
C ARG A 298 -17.55 -8.88 -19.79
N VAL A 299 -16.82 -7.83 -19.44
CA VAL A 299 -15.55 -7.94 -18.69
C VAL A 299 -15.78 -8.53 -17.31
N ILE A 300 -16.80 -8.06 -16.59
CA ILE A 300 -17.17 -8.59 -15.26
C ILE A 300 -17.52 -10.09 -15.36
N TYR A 301 -18.36 -10.49 -16.31
CA TYR A 301 -18.72 -11.90 -16.50
C TYR A 301 -17.50 -12.75 -16.91
N GLN A 302 -16.61 -12.24 -17.76
CA GLN A 302 -15.37 -12.94 -18.12
C GLN A 302 -14.44 -13.12 -16.92
N ALA A 303 -14.31 -12.11 -16.08
CA ALA A 303 -13.53 -12.18 -14.84
C ALA A 303 -14.12 -13.23 -13.89
N TRP A 304 -15.44 -13.21 -13.70
CA TRP A 304 -16.14 -14.18 -12.87
C TRP A 304 -16.02 -15.61 -13.41
N MET A 305 -16.24 -15.83 -14.71
CA MET A 305 -16.08 -17.15 -15.34
C MET A 305 -14.64 -17.66 -15.25
N SER A 306 -13.64 -16.77 -15.41
CA SER A 306 -12.23 -17.13 -15.23
C SER A 306 -11.93 -17.55 -13.79
N HIS A 307 -12.53 -16.86 -12.81
CA HIS A 307 -12.45 -17.23 -11.40
C HIS A 307 -13.12 -18.59 -11.14
N LEU A 308 -14.31 -18.84 -11.68
CA LEU A 308 -15.02 -20.13 -11.57
C LEU A 308 -14.27 -21.28 -12.26
N ALA A 309 -13.66 -21.05 -13.42
CA ALA A 309 -12.84 -22.06 -14.10
C ALA A 309 -11.60 -22.46 -13.28
N ARG A 310 -11.05 -21.51 -12.50
CA ARG A 310 -9.97 -21.76 -11.54
C ARG A 310 -10.49 -22.38 -10.23
N TRP A 311 -11.77 -22.30 -9.93
CA TRP A 311 -12.37 -22.80 -8.68
C TRP A 311 -12.21 -24.30 -8.44
N PRO A 312 -12.47 -25.24 -9.39
CA PRO A 312 -12.22 -26.66 -9.16
C PRO A 312 -10.73 -26.97 -8.99
N LEU A 313 -9.83 -26.26 -9.68
CA LEU A 313 -8.38 -26.35 -9.45
C LEU A 313 -8.00 -25.87 -8.05
N ASN A 314 -8.61 -24.78 -7.58
CA ASN A 314 -8.38 -24.22 -6.24
C ASN A 314 -8.99 -25.09 -5.13
N LYS A 315 -10.17 -25.68 -5.35
CA LYS A 315 -10.80 -26.66 -4.45
C LYS A 315 -10.06 -27.99 -4.43
N ALA A 316 -9.61 -28.50 -5.58
CA ALA A 316 -8.78 -29.71 -5.65
C ALA A 316 -7.44 -29.49 -4.94
N ARG A 317 -6.81 -28.32 -5.11
CA ARG A 317 -5.64 -27.91 -4.33
C ARG A 317 -5.92 -27.81 -2.83
N GLY A 318 -7.06 -27.23 -2.44
CA GLY A 318 -7.48 -27.13 -1.03
C GLY A 318 -7.82 -28.48 -0.38
N ALA A 319 -8.51 -29.37 -1.11
CA ALA A 319 -8.85 -30.72 -0.67
C ALA A 319 -7.60 -31.61 -0.62
N ALA A 320 -6.71 -31.53 -1.61
CA ALA A 320 -5.40 -32.19 -1.59
C ALA A 320 -4.53 -31.68 -0.44
N LYS A 321 -4.58 -30.38 -0.11
CA LYS A 321 -3.91 -29.79 1.07
C LYS A 321 -4.48 -30.34 2.39
N LYS A 322 -5.80 -30.57 2.47
CA LYS A 322 -6.48 -31.15 3.65
C LYS A 322 -6.23 -32.66 3.80
N LEU A 323 -6.24 -33.41 2.70
CA LEU A 323 -5.89 -34.84 2.65
C LEU A 323 -4.40 -35.09 2.94
N ARG A 324 -3.49 -34.23 2.42
CA ARG A 324 -2.06 -34.27 2.76
C ARG A 324 -1.75 -33.98 4.23
N ARG A 325 -2.62 -33.23 4.92
CA ARG A 325 -2.52 -32.94 6.36
C ARG A 325 -2.94 -34.14 7.23
N LEU A 326 -3.83 -34.99 6.73
CA LEU A 326 -4.37 -36.14 7.48
C LEU A 326 -3.60 -37.45 7.22
N ALA A 327 -2.82 -37.54 6.14
CA ALA A 327 -2.20 -38.78 5.67
C ALA A 327 -0.68 -38.90 5.95
N GLN A 328 -0.13 -38.23 6.97
CA GLN A 328 1.30 -38.41 7.31
C GLN A 328 1.51 -39.34 8.50
N PRO A 329 1.88 -40.61 8.29
CA PRO A 329 2.87 -41.26 9.12
C PRO A 329 4.28 -40.82 8.68
N THR A 330 5.11 -40.59 9.69
CA THR A 330 6.53 -40.26 9.59
C THR A 330 7.31 -41.31 8.79
N LYS A 331 8.23 -40.86 7.92
CA LYS A 331 9.26 -41.63 7.18
C LYS A 331 8.89 -42.10 5.76
N SER A 332 9.01 -41.19 4.79
CA SER A 332 9.95 -41.31 3.65
C SER A 332 9.62 -40.23 2.59
N ARG A 333 10.32 -39.09 2.65
CA ARG A 333 10.14 -37.95 1.72
C ARG A 333 11.39 -37.68 0.86
N LEU A 334 12.32 -38.63 0.78
CA LEU A 334 13.62 -38.40 0.14
C LEU A 334 13.67 -38.66 -1.38
N THR A 335 12.59 -39.13 -2.01
CA THR A 335 12.65 -39.59 -3.41
C THR A 335 11.75 -38.85 -4.41
N GLN A 336 10.97 -37.86 -3.98
CA GLN A 336 10.06 -37.12 -4.89
C GLN A 336 10.54 -35.70 -5.20
N ALA A 337 11.86 -35.49 -5.30
CA ALA A 337 12.50 -34.18 -5.38
C ALA A 337 12.92 -33.72 -6.80
N LEU A 338 12.58 -34.39 -7.90
CA LEU A 338 13.35 -34.16 -9.16
C LEU A 338 12.60 -33.82 -10.46
N THR A 339 11.29 -33.55 -10.50
CA THR A 339 10.61 -33.22 -11.79
C THR A 339 9.52 -32.13 -11.77
N GLY A 340 9.57 -31.15 -10.86
CA GLY A 340 8.63 -30.00 -10.84
C GLY A 340 9.12 -28.77 -11.61
N ASN A 341 8.26 -28.18 -12.46
CA ASN A 341 8.45 -26.97 -13.29
C ASN A 341 9.52 -25.96 -12.77
N ILE A 342 10.50 -25.63 -13.62
CA ILE A 342 11.53 -24.60 -13.38
C ILE A 342 11.02 -23.24 -13.88
N ARG A 343 11.19 -22.19 -13.08
CA ARG A 343 10.95 -20.79 -13.50
C ARG A 343 12.27 -20.07 -13.70
N HIS A 344 12.31 -19.13 -14.64
CA HIS A 344 13.48 -18.28 -14.86
C HIS A 344 13.13 -16.84 -14.47
N LEU A 345 13.89 -16.27 -13.54
CA LEU A 345 13.80 -14.87 -13.14
C LEU A 345 15.18 -14.24 -13.32
N GLU A 346 15.26 -13.16 -14.12
CA GLU A 346 16.53 -12.46 -14.39
C GLU A 346 17.70 -13.37 -14.81
N GLY A 347 17.38 -14.47 -15.49
CA GLY A 347 18.34 -15.49 -15.93
C GLY A 347 18.70 -16.56 -14.90
N VAL A 348 18.14 -16.53 -13.69
CA VAL A 348 18.32 -17.57 -12.66
C VAL A 348 17.15 -18.56 -12.70
N ALA A 349 17.45 -19.85 -12.77
CA ALA A 349 16.50 -20.95 -12.71
C ALA A 349 16.10 -21.25 -11.26
N ILE A 350 14.86 -20.98 -10.89
CA ILE A 350 14.30 -21.25 -9.56
C ILE A 350 13.50 -22.56 -9.62
N PRO A 351 13.97 -23.64 -8.94
CA PRO A 351 13.28 -24.93 -8.93
C PRO A 351 11.98 -24.85 -8.12
N ALA A 352 10.91 -25.47 -8.61
CA ALA A 352 9.71 -25.63 -7.80
C ALA A 352 9.98 -26.55 -6.60
N SER A 353 9.95 -25.99 -5.40
CA SER A 353 10.03 -26.73 -4.13
C SER A 353 8.72 -26.65 -3.37
N GLU A 354 8.30 -27.74 -2.70
CA GLU A 354 7.13 -27.71 -1.80
C GLU A 354 7.37 -26.85 -0.56
N MET A 355 8.63 -26.49 -0.27
CA MET A 355 9.01 -25.60 0.82
C MET A 355 8.73 -24.12 0.48
N ILE A 356 8.56 -23.78 -0.80
CA ILE A 356 8.20 -22.43 -1.24
C ILE A 356 6.71 -22.22 -0.99
N SER A 357 6.37 -21.27 -0.12
CA SER A 357 4.99 -20.91 0.21
C SER A 357 4.19 -20.49 -1.03
N PRO A 358 2.84 -20.57 -1.01
CA PRO A 358 2.02 -20.13 -2.14
C PRO A 358 2.24 -18.66 -2.53
N ILE A 359 2.53 -17.79 -1.55
CA ILE A 359 2.77 -16.36 -1.74
C ILE A 359 4.10 -16.15 -2.46
N ILE A 360 5.20 -16.73 -1.96
CA ILE A 360 6.52 -16.63 -2.61
C ILE A 360 6.49 -17.30 -4.00
N ARG A 361 5.76 -18.40 -4.14
CA ARG A 361 5.54 -19.01 -5.44
C ARG A 361 4.79 -18.06 -6.39
N GLN A 362 3.85 -17.26 -5.88
CA GLN A 362 3.15 -16.26 -6.67
C GLN A 362 4.10 -15.14 -7.10
N THR A 363 4.91 -14.58 -6.19
CA THR A 363 5.89 -13.53 -6.51
C THR A 363 6.94 -14.00 -7.53
N ILE A 364 7.44 -15.23 -7.41
CA ILE A 364 8.32 -15.87 -8.41
C ILE A 364 7.59 -16.01 -9.75
N ASN A 365 6.32 -16.43 -9.75
CA ASN A 365 5.56 -16.62 -11.00
C ASN A 365 5.20 -15.30 -11.70
N SER A 366 4.99 -14.22 -10.93
CA SER A 366 4.77 -12.88 -11.46
C SER A 366 6.07 -12.13 -11.77
N GLY A 367 7.22 -12.70 -11.42
CA GLY A 367 8.54 -12.15 -11.73
C GLY A 367 8.95 -10.96 -10.86
N VAL A 368 8.42 -10.88 -9.64
CA VAL A 368 8.65 -9.78 -8.68
C VAL A 368 9.18 -10.27 -7.34
N TYR A 369 9.73 -11.49 -7.30
CA TYR A 369 10.43 -11.98 -6.11
C TYR A 369 11.76 -11.22 -5.94
N GLU A 370 12.00 -10.66 -4.74
CA GLU A 370 13.16 -9.82 -4.39
C GLU A 370 13.37 -8.68 -5.41
N PHE A 371 12.26 -8.02 -5.79
CA PHE A 371 12.23 -7.06 -6.89
C PHE A 371 13.10 -5.83 -6.63
N GLY A 372 13.15 -5.33 -5.38
CA GLY A 372 13.93 -4.15 -5.04
C GLY A 372 15.42 -4.43 -5.12
N GLU A 373 15.87 -5.49 -4.47
CA GLU A 373 17.27 -5.93 -4.43
C GLU A 373 17.76 -6.25 -5.82
N ILE A 374 17.01 -7.03 -6.60
CA ILE A 374 17.43 -7.41 -7.95
C ILE A 374 17.48 -6.22 -8.90
N THR A 375 16.61 -5.22 -8.72
CA THR A 375 16.61 -4.00 -9.53
C THR A 375 17.86 -3.17 -9.24
N LEU A 376 18.23 -3.03 -7.96
CA LEU A 376 19.45 -2.32 -7.56
C LEU A 376 20.72 -3.09 -7.96
N LEU A 377 20.74 -4.42 -7.80
CA LEU A 377 21.84 -5.27 -8.24
C LEU A 377 22.05 -5.16 -9.76
N LYS A 378 20.98 -5.17 -10.56
CA LYS A 378 21.09 -4.96 -12.01
C LYS A 378 21.73 -3.63 -12.39
N LYS A 379 21.54 -2.60 -11.56
CA LYS A 379 22.01 -1.23 -11.81
C LYS A 379 23.43 -0.99 -11.30
N TYR A 380 23.79 -1.57 -10.15
CA TYR A 380 24.99 -1.18 -9.41
C TYR A 380 26.02 -2.29 -9.19
N LEU A 381 25.68 -3.56 -9.45
CA LEU A 381 26.64 -4.66 -9.39
C LEU A 381 27.66 -4.55 -10.53
N GLU A 382 28.95 -4.53 -10.18
CA GLU A 382 30.04 -4.46 -11.12
C GLU A 382 30.89 -5.74 -11.10
N LYS A 383 31.59 -6.02 -12.21
CA LYS A 383 32.35 -7.28 -12.38
C LYS A 383 33.45 -7.51 -11.33
N HIS A 384 33.91 -6.46 -10.66
CA HIS A 384 34.98 -6.51 -9.68
C HIS A 384 34.46 -6.47 -8.24
N ASP A 385 33.13 -6.43 -8.05
CA ASP A 385 32.57 -6.45 -6.71
C ASP A 385 32.81 -7.79 -6.02
N ILE A 386 32.91 -7.73 -4.70
CA ILE A 386 32.81 -8.86 -3.77
C ILE A 386 31.52 -8.65 -3.00
N VAL A 387 30.58 -9.59 -3.14
CA VAL A 387 29.23 -9.52 -2.57
C VAL A 387 29.17 -10.34 -1.29
N MET A 388 28.74 -9.70 -0.21
CA MET A 388 28.28 -10.37 1.00
C MET A 388 26.77 -10.13 1.14
N GLU A 389 26.00 -11.20 1.20
CA GLU A 389 24.54 -11.21 1.36
C GLU A 389 24.19 -11.75 2.75
N ILE A 390 23.43 -10.99 3.53
CA ILE A 390 22.91 -11.41 4.84
C ILE A 390 21.39 -11.44 4.72
N GLY A 391 20.79 -12.63 4.85
CA GLY A 391 19.40 -12.87 4.48
C GLY A 391 19.26 -13.63 3.16
N GLY A 392 19.93 -14.78 3.03
CA GLY A 392 20.05 -15.46 1.73
C GLY A 392 18.75 -16.03 1.15
N GLY A 393 17.70 -16.21 1.96
CA GLY A 393 16.38 -16.65 1.51
C GLY A 393 16.43 -17.95 0.69
N LEU A 394 15.88 -17.92 -0.53
CA LEU A 394 15.93 -19.06 -1.46
C LEU A 394 17.29 -19.20 -2.19
N GLY A 395 18.21 -18.26 -2.01
CA GLY A 395 19.49 -18.18 -2.70
C GLY A 395 19.41 -17.53 -4.07
N PHE A 396 18.37 -16.74 -4.34
CA PHE A 396 18.14 -16.13 -5.65
C PHE A 396 19.15 -15.03 -5.96
N LEU A 397 19.37 -14.04 -5.08
CA LEU A 397 20.34 -12.97 -5.35
C LEU A 397 21.77 -13.50 -5.35
N SER A 398 22.17 -14.34 -4.38
CA SER A 398 23.47 -15.01 -4.43
C SER A 398 23.68 -15.80 -5.73
N GLY A 399 22.66 -16.52 -6.21
CA GLY A 399 22.70 -17.20 -7.49
C GLY A 399 22.82 -16.24 -8.67
N TYR A 400 22.11 -15.11 -8.65
CA TYR A 400 22.20 -14.06 -9.67
C TYR A 400 23.60 -13.42 -9.70
N CYS A 401 24.12 -13.00 -8.55
CA CYS A 401 25.45 -12.41 -8.40
C CYS A 401 26.53 -13.37 -8.87
N ALA A 402 26.49 -14.63 -8.43
CA ALA A 402 27.50 -15.63 -8.80
C ALA A 402 27.57 -15.83 -10.33
N LYS A 403 26.42 -15.85 -11.03
CA LYS A 403 26.39 -15.92 -12.50
C LYS A 403 27.01 -14.70 -13.19
N LYS A 404 27.04 -13.55 -12.53
CA LYS A 404 27.53 -12.28 -13.09
C LYS A 404 29.01 -12.03 -12.79
N ILE A 405 29.44 -12.34 -11.57
CA ILE A 405 30.76 -11.93 -11.05
C ILE A 405 31.67 -13.08 -10.64
N GLY A 406 31.17 -14.33 -10.59
CA GLY A 406 31.92 -15.52 -10.18
C GLY A 406 31.59 -15.98 -8.75
N ASP A 407 31.66 -17.30 -8.53
CA ASP A 407 31.35 -17.94 -7.24
C ASP A 407 32.29 -17.50 -6.11
N ASP A 408 33.56 -17.27 -6.42
CA ASP A 408 34.64 -16.91 -5.48
C ASP A 408 34.47 -15.53 -4.83
N ARG A 409 33.48 -14.76 -5.27
CA ARG A 409 33.20 -13.39 -4.84
C ARG A 409 31.84 -13.22 -4.20
N VAL A 410 31.09 -14.29 -3.94
CA VAL A 410 29.75 -14.23 -3.37
C VAL A 410 29.69 -15.07 -2.11
N PHE A 411 29.36 -14.41 -1.00
CA PHE A 411 29.22 -15.01 0.32
C PHE A 411 27.83 -14.72 0.86
N THR A 412 27.01 -15.76 1.07
CA THR A 412 25.63 -15.61 1.55
C THR A 412 25.44 -16.29 2.90
N TYR A 413 24.68 -15.63 3.76
CA TYR A 413 24.37 -16.06 5.12
C TYR A 413 22.86 -16.16 5.29
N GLU A 414 22.37 -17.32 5.70
CA GLU A 414 20.96 -17.59 5.94
C GLU A 414 20.77 -18.17 7.35
N ALA A 415 19.92 -17.55 8.16
CA ALA A 415 19.70 -18.01 9.53
C ALA A 415 18.85 -19.29 9.58
N ASN A 416 17.89 -19.46 8.67
CA ASN A 416 16.95 -20.57 8.64
C ASN A 416 17.56 -21.84 8.02
N PRO A 417 17.87 -22.88 8.82
CA PRO A 417 18.49 -24.10 8.32
C PRO A 417 17.58 -24.91 7.39
N VAL A 418 16.27 -24.66 7.38
CA VAL A 418 15.32 -25.32 6.46
C VAL A 418 15.58 -24.93 5.01
N LEU A 419 16.13 -23.73 4.76
CA LEU A 419 16.37 -23.20 3.42
C LEU A 419 17.67 -23.73 2.78
N LYS A 420 18.56 -24.35 3.57
CA LYS A 420 19.86 -24.87 3.11
C LYS A 420 19.77 -25.70 1.83
N ASP A 421 18.89 -26.70 1.82
CA ASP A 421 18.75 -27.59 0.66
C ASP A 421 18.13 -26.87 -0.55
N ALA A 422 17.26 -25.88 -0.30
CA ALA A 422 16.66 -25.07 -1.36
C ALA A 422 17.71 -24.18 -2.04
N ILE A 423 18.54 -23.50 -1.25
CA ILE A 423 19.65 -22.65 -1.73
C ILE A 423 20.60 -23.48 -2.59
N HIS A 424 21.10 -24.60 -2.04
CA HIS A 424 22.03 -25.46 -2.79
C HIS A 424 21.40 -26.05 -4.06
N THR A 425 20.11 -26.42 -4.03
CA THR A 425 19.42 -26.91 -5.23
C THR A 425 19.29 -25.82 -6.28
N LEU A 426 18.96 -24.59 -5.89
CA LEU A 426 18.87 -23.45 -6.79
C LEU A 426 20.25 -23.14 -7.41
N HIS A 427 21.29 -23.04 -6.60
CA HIS A 427 22.67 -22.79 -7.06
C HIS A 427 23.15 -23.88 -8.03
N ALA A 428 23.00 -25.16 -7.67
CA ALA A 428 23.36 -26.29 -8.52
C ALA A 428 22.60 -26.29 -9.86
N LYS A 429 21.31 -25.92 -9.87
CA LYS A 429 20.51 -25.80 -11.09
C LYS A 429 20.94 -24.65 -11.99
N ASN A 430 21.63 -23.66 -11.43
CA ASN A 430 22.17 -22.53 -12.16
C ASN A 430 23.63 -22.70 -12.56
N GLY A 431 24.26 -23.82 -12.19
CA GLY A 431 25.68 -24.06 -12.43
C GLY A 431 26.58 -23.11 -11.66
N VAL A 432 26.15 -22.66 -10.48
CA VAL A 432 26.91 -21.79 -9.57
C VAL A 432 27.08 -22.46 -8.22
N SER A 433 28.10 -22.03 -7.49
CA SER A 433 28.47 -22.57 -6.18
C SER A 433 29.09 -21.51 -5.26
N PRO A 434 28.40 -20.38 -5.00
CA PRO A 434 28.90 -19.37 -4.07
C PRO A 434 29.02 -19.93 -2.64
N SER A 435 29.73 -19.21 -1.77
CA SER A 435 29.85 -19.62 -0.37
C SER A 435 28.53 -19.41 0.36
N VAL A 436 28.01 -20.45 1.02
CA VAL A 436 26.76 -20.41 1.79
C VAL A 436 27.04 -20.82 3.24
N ALA A 437 26.67 -19.97 4.19
CA ALA A 437 26.72 -20.27 5.61
C ALA A 437 25.31 -20.25 6.21
N ILE A 438 24.92 -21.33 6.88
CA ILE A 438 23.67 -21.39 7.63
C ILE A 438 23.94 -20.92 9.05
N ALA A 439 23.78 -19.62 9.28
CA ALA A 439 24.04 -18.96 10.55
C ALA A 439 23.40 -17.56 10.56
N MET A 440 23.02 -17.10 11.74
CA MET A 440 22.64 -15.71 11.97
C MET A 440 23.90 -14.85 12.03
N VAL A 441 23.96 -13.78 11.23
CA VAL A 441 25.04 -12.79 11.35
C VAL A 441 24.57 -11.71 12.31
N ALA A 442 25.34 -11.49 13.38
CA ALA A 442 25.00 -10.52 14.40
C ALA A 442 26.23 -9.69 14.79
N ASN A 443 25.97 -8.52 15.33
CA ASN A 443 27.00 -7.65 15.88
C ASN A 443 27.42 -8.14 17.28
N THR A 444 28.23 -9.19 17.32
CA THR A 444 28.75 -9.81 18.55
C THR A 444 30.20 -10.27 18.37
N GLU A 445 30.97 -10.28 19.46
CA GLU A 445 32.30 -10.91 19.53
C GLU A 445 32.22 -12.37 20.02
N ASP A 446 31.09 -12.78 20.61
CA ASP A 446 30.86 -14.12 21.13
C ASP A 446 30.13 -14.99 20.09
N THR A 447 30.91 -15.78 19.34
CA THR A 447 30.43 -16.73 18.33
C THR A 447 30.26 -18.15 18.88
N SER A 448 30.48 -18.35 20.19
CA SER A 448 30.28 -19.66 20.84
C SER A 448 28.81 -19.94 21.17
N LYS A 449 27.96 -18.92 21.04
CA LYS A 449 26.53 -18.97 21.35
C LYS A 449 25.68 -19.35 20.13
N THR A 450 24.57 -20.00 20.44
CA THR A 450 23.40 -20.06 19.58
C THR A 450 22.42 -18.97 20.01
N GLU A 451 21.70 -18.39 19.06
CA GLU A 451 20.66 -17.40 19.35
C GLU A 451 19.28 -17.93 18.95
N LYS A 452 18.24 -17.40 19.61
CA LYS A 452 16.86 -17.77 19.31
C LYS A 452 16.44 -17.13 18.00
N PHE A 453 16.00 -17.97 17.08
CA PHE A 453 15.43 -17.57 15.80
C PHE A 453 13.96 -18.00 15.74
N TYR A 454 13.06 -17.06 15.52
CA TYR A 454 11.62 -17.31 15.52
C TYR A 454 11.18 -17.65 14.10
N VAL A 455 10.83 -18.92 13.89
CA VAL A 455 10.30 -19.40 12.61
C VAL A 455 8.78 -19.25 12.64
N THR A 456 8.24 -18.46 11.72
CA THR A 456 6.79 -18.26 11.53
C THR A 456 6.21 -19.29 10.56
N GLN A 457 4.87 -19.45 10.54
CA GLN A 457 4.19 -20.45 9.69
C GLN A 457 4.45 -20.25 8.19
N ASP A 458 4.78 -19.02 7.82
CA ASP A 458 5.26 -18.64 6.52
C ASP A 458 6.77 -18.37 6.64
N PHE A 459 7.59 -19.39 6.37
CA PHE A 459 9.05 -19.44 6.58
C PHE A 459 9.88 -18.22 6.14
N TRP A 460 9.29 -17.31 5.34
CA TRP A 460 9.90 -16.06 4.88
C TRP A 460 9.93 -14.98 5.99
N SER A 461 8.90 -14.87 6.82
CA SER A 461 8.84 -13.87 7.92
C SER A 461 9.50 -14.40 9.20
N SER A 462 10.67 -15.04 9.08
CA SER A 462 11.38 -15.57 10.24
C SER A 462 12.37 -14.52 10.73
N SER A 463 12.10 -13.95 11.90
CA SER A 463 12.84 -12.81 12.45
C SER A 463 13.57 -13.20 13.74
N PRO A 464 14.69 -12.54 14.10
CA PRO A 464 15.24 -12.59 15.46
C PRO A 464 14.36 -11.86 16.49
N VAL A 465 13.38 -11.06 16.06
CA VAL A 465 12.42 -10.35 16.91
C VAL A 465 11.23 -11.25 17.22
N GLN A 466 10.78 -11.29 18.48
CA GLN A 466 9.67 -12.13 18.91
C GLN A 466 8.33 -11.66 18.28
N PRO A 467 7.65 -12.47 17.44
CA PRO A 467 6.34 -12.14 16.90
C PRO A 467 5.22 -12.37 17.92
N THR A 468 4.02 -11.85 17.66
CA THR A 468 2.82 -12.13 18.46
C THR A 468 2.53 -13.63 18.49
N ALA A 469 1.96 -14.14 19.59
CA ALA A 469 1.79 -15.58 19.83
C ALA A 469 0.92 -16.32 18.78
N GLU A 470 0.19 -15.59 17.95
CA GLU A 470 -0.72 -16.10 16.92
C GLU A 470 -0.01 -16.47 15.60
N VAL A 471 1.22 -15.97 15.36
CA VAL A 471 1.96 -16.11 14.07
C VAL A 471 3.20 -17.03 14.18
N MET A 472 3.61 -17.37 15.41
CA MET A 472 4.80 -18.18 15.71
C MET A 472 4.54 -19.69 15.44
N ASP A 473 5.40 -20.35 14.64
CA ASP A 473 5.36 -21.82 14.42
C ASP A 473 6.29 -22.56 15.40
N ARG A 474 7.56 -22.13 15.47
CA ARG A 474 8.56 -22.70 16.42
C ARG A 474 9.75 -21.77 16.63
N VAL A 475 10.39 -21.88 17.80
CA VAL A 475 11.67 -21.24 18.10
C VAL A 475 12.78 -22.26 17.87
N ILE A 476 13.80 -21.91 17.10
CA ILE A 476 15.00 -22.74 16.91
C ILE A 476 16.24 -21.99 17.37
N GLU A 477 17.26 -22.73 17.78
CA GLU A 477 18.58 -22.18 18.08
C GLU A 477 19.47 -22.28 16.85
N VAL A 478 20.04 -21.16 16.42
CA VAL A 478 20.89 -21.08 15.22
C VAL A 478 22.30 -20.63 15.59
N PRO A 479 23.34 -21.16 14.92
CA PRO A 479 24.71 -20.68 15.11
C PRO A 479 24.82 -19.19 14.78
N VAL A 480 25.64 -18.48 15.55
CA VAL A 480 25.90 -17.05 15.31
C VAL A 480 27.28 -16.82 14.72
N LYS A 481 27.34 -15.93 13.74
CA LYS A 481 28.53 -15.43 13.07
C LYS A 481 28.73 -13.97 13.43
N SER A 482 29.96 -13.61 13.79
CA SER A 482 30.30 -12.21 14.06
C SER A 482 30.33 -11.43 12.75
N PHE A 483 29.53 -10.36 12.68
CA PHE A 483 29.48 -9.49 11.51
C PHE A 483 30.87 -8.92 11.18
N LYS A 484 31.59 -8.43 12.19
CA LYS A 484 32.94 -7.89 12.06
C LYS A 484 33.94 -8.93 11.52
N GLN A 485 33.95 -10.14 12.08
CA GLN A 485 34.90 -11.18 11.63
C GLN A 485 34.63 -11.62 10.18
N GLU A 486 33.36 -11.72 9.77
CA GLU A 486 33.04 -12.09 8.40
C GLU A 486 33.29 -10.94 7.40
N LEU A 487 33.15 -9.67 7.81
CA LEU A 487 33.64 -8.51 7.03
C LEU A 487 35.16 -8.54 6.87
N GLU A 488 35.91 -8.76 7.96
CA GLU A 488 37.37 -8.85 7.95
C GLU A 488 37.86 -10.00 7.06
N LYS A 489 37.17 -11.14 7.12
CA LYS A 489 37.51 -12.34 6.34
C LYS A 489 37.19 -12.20 4.86
N ASN A 490 36.02 -11.69 4.50
CA ASN A 490 35.55 -11.70 3.11
C ASN A 490 35.89 -10.39 2.37
N GLN A 491 36.19 -9.30 3.09
CA GLN A 491 36.52 -7.98 2.54
C GLN A 491 35.52 -7.52 1.45
N PRO A 492 34.19 -7.56 1.69
CA PRO A 492 33.21 -7.27 0.64
C PRO A 492 33.26 -5.80 0.20
N THR A 493 32.97 -5.56 -1.08
CA THR A 493 32.81 -4.21 -1.64
C THR A 493 31.33 -3.82 -1.79
N LEU A 494 30.44 -4.80 -1.90
CA LEU A 494 28.99 -4.64 -1.91
C LEU A 494 28.38 -5.53 -0.83
N LEU A 495 27.61 -4.93 0.08
CA LEU A 495 26.84 -5.66 1.10
C LEU A 495 25.35 -5.58 0.74
N VAL A 496 24.68 -6.73 0.76
CA VAL A 496 23.22 -6.87 0.61
C VAL A 496 22.68 -7.36 1.95
N VAL A 497 21.72 -6.65 2.54
CA VAL A 497 21.16 -6.98 3.86
C VAL A 497 19.64 -6.97 3.78
N ASP A 498 19.05 -8.11 4.13
CA ASP A 498 17.60 -8.32 4.25
C ASP A 498 17.40 -9.25 5.47
N ILE A 499 17.18 -8.67 6.67
CA ILE A 499 17.16 -9.45 7.92
C ILE A 499 15.97 -9.14 8.82
N GLU A 500 14.84 -8.77 8.22
CA GLU A 500 13.50 -8.75 8.85
C GLU A 500 13.48 -8.05 10.23
N GLY A 501 14.11 -6.88 10.33
CA GLY A 501 14.11 -6.02 11.52
C GLY A 501 15.39 -6.00 12.36
N GLY A 502 16.40 -6.79 12.00
CA GLY A 502 17.70 -6.81 12.68
C GLY A 502 18.68 -5.72 12.24
N GLU A 503 18.29 -4.86 11.30
CA GLU A 503 19.21 -3.97 10.58
C GLU A 503 19.81 -2.91 11.51
N TYR A 504 18.99 -2.32 12.39
CA TYR A 504 19.45 -1.30 13.34
C TYR A 504 20.60 -1.81 14.22
N ASP A 505 20.43 -3.00 14.82
CA ASP A 505 21.41 -3.60 15.72
C ASP A 505 22.65 -4.10 14.97
N LEU A 506 22.49 -4.59 13.73
CA LEU A 506 23.60 -5.07 12.91
C LEU A 506 24.62 -3.95 12.62
N PHE A 507 24.14 -2.72 12.37
CA PHE A 507 24.98 -1.56 12.06
C PHE A 507 25.38 -0.73 13.29
N ALA A 508 24.85 -1.01 14.47
CA ALA A 508 25.20 -0.30 15.70
C ALA A 508 26.68 -0.53 16.07
N GLN A 509 27.58 0.38 15.69
CA GLN A 509 29.06 0.28 15.89
C GLN A 509 29.81 -0.60 14.85
N ALA A 510 29.22 -0.89 13.70
CA ALA A 510 29.92 -1.60 12.64
C ALA A 510 31.00 -0.75 11.96
N THR A 511 32.12 -1.36 11.56
CA THR A 511 33.13 -0.75 10.69
C THR A 511 33.07 -1.37 9.30
N LEU A 512 32.84 -0.56 8.26
CA LEU A 512 32.56 -1.02 6.90
C LEU A 512 33.67 -0.64 5.90
N ASP A 513 34.94 -0.75 6.31
CA ASP A 513 36.08 -0.11 5.64
C ASP A 513 36.27 -0.48 4.16
N THR A 514 35.97 -1.73 3.79
CA THR A 514 36.04 -2.21 2.41
C THR A 514 34.77 -1.95 1.62
N VAL A 515 33.64 -1.83 2.29
CA VAL A 515 32.34 -1.73 1.64
C VAL A 515 32.19 -0.37 0.98
N ARG A 516 31.84 -0.38 -0.31
CA ARG A 516 31.63 0.81 -1.14
C ARG A 516 30.16 1.01 -1.47
N LYS A 517 29.39 -0.08 -1.48
CA LYS A 517 27.98 -0.10 -1.87
C LYS A 517 27.18 -0.89 -0.83
N LEU A 518 26.01 -0.38 -0.48
CA LEU A 518 25.04 -1.04 0.40
C LEU A 518 23.72 -1.15 -0.35
N ILE A 519 23.13 -2.34 -0.35
CA ILE A 519 21.73 -2.58 -0.65
C ILE A 519 21.12 -3.11 0.64
N ILE A 520 20.16 -2.40 1.20
CA ILE A 520 19.55 -2.77 2.49
C ILE A 520 18.04 -2.68 2.37
N GLU A 521 17.34 -3.79 2.62
CA GLU A 521 15.90 -3.78 2.84
C GLU A 521 15.64 -3.33 4.28
N VAL A 522 14.80 -2.31 4.41
CA VAL A 522 14.51 -1.69 5.69
C VAL A 522 13.06 -1.95 6.03
N HIS A 523 12.88 -2.74 7.09
CA HIS A 523 11.59 -3.31 7.45
C HIS A 523 10.75 -2.38 8.34
N ALA A 524 9.43 -2.38 8.17
CA ALA A 524 8.48 -1.56 8.94
C ALA A 524 8.54 -1.78 10.46
N VAL A 525 9.07 -2.91 10.93
CA VAL A 525 9.27 -3.20 12.35
C VAL A 525 10.26 -2.25 13.02
N LEU A 526 11.16 -1.63 12.26
CA LEU A 526 12.03 -0.56 12.76
C LEU A 526 11.20 0.71 12.92
N GLY A 527 10.97 1.11 14.18
CA GLY A 527 10.29 2.36 14.49
C GLY A 527 11.04 3.59 13.95
N PRO A 528 10.38 4.75 13.83
CA PRO A 528 10.93 5.95 13.20
C PRO A 528 12.25 6.42 13.84
N ASP A 529 12.41 6.26 15.16
CA ASP A 529 13.65 6.61 15.87
C ASP A 529 14.81 5.68 15.49
N GLN A 530 14.55 4.37 15.36
CA GLN A 530 15.55 3.39 14.93
C GLN A 530 15.93 3.61 13.46
N LEU A 531 14.96 3.93 12.61
CA LEU A 531 15.18 4.24 11.21
C LEU A 531 16.05 5.50 11.02
N ALA A 532 15.72 6.57 11.75
CA ALA A 532 16.49 7.81 11.75
C ALA A 532 17.91 7.56 12.25
N ALA A 533 18.06 6.81 13.35
CA ALA A 533 19.35 6.47 13.90
C ALA A 533 20.18 5.55 12.97
N LEU A 534 19.56 4.57 12.30
CA LEU A 534 20.21 3.76 11.27
C LEU A 534 20.74 4.64 10.13
N LYS A 535 19.91 5.57 9.63
CA LYS A 535 20.32 6.51 8.58
C LYS A 535 21.48 7.41 9.04
N THR A 536 21.43 7.93 10.27
CA THR A 536 22.53 8.70 10.87
C THR A 536 23.80 7.88 11.01
N ASN A 537 23.70 6.62 11.46
CA ASN A 537 24.83 5.71 11.61
C ASN A 537 25.49 5.42 10.25
N LEU A 538 24.70 5.06 9.23
CA LEU A 538 25.22 4.82 7.88
C LEU A 538 25.85 6.08 7.27
N THR A 539 25.28 7.26 7.53
CA THR A 539 25.88 8.54 7.14
C THR A 539 27.21 8.78 7.85
N GLY A 540 27.30 8.50 9.15
CA GLY A 540 28.53 8.56 9.93
C GLY A 540 29.62 7.59 9.44
N LEU A 541 29.23 6.46 8.85
CA LEU A 541 30.12 5.51 8.17
C LEU A 541 30.53 5.93 6.74
N GLY A 542 30.14 7.14 6.32
CA GLY A 542 30.51 7.74 5.04
C GLY A 542 29.62 7.35 3.86
N PHE A 543 28.46 6.73 4.11
CA PHE A 543 27.51 6.37 3.05
C PHE A 543 26.49 7.49 2.81
N ARG A 544 26.19 7.75 1.54
CA ARG A 544 25.06 8.59 1.14
C ARG A 544 23.98 7.70 0.54
N LEU A 545 22.72 7.99 0.88
CA LEU A 545 21.57 7.37 0.22
C LEU A 545 21.47 7.91 -1.22
N VAL A 546 21.45 7.01 -2.20
CA VAL A 546 21.45 7.36 -3.63
C VAL A 546 20.12 7.03 -4.29
N GLU A 547 19.51 5.90 -3.95
CA GLU A 547 18.24 5.46 -4.54
C GLU A 547 17.44 4.65 -3.52
N VAL A 548 16.12 4.71 -3.62
CA VAL A 548 15.19 3.94 -2.81
C VAL A 548 14.20 3.26 -3.74
N ILE A 549 14.01 1.96 -3.56
CA ILE A 549 12.95 1.19 -4.21
C ILE A 549 11.90 0.82 -3.15
N PRO A 550 10.69 1.36 -3.23
CA PRO A 550 9.61 0.98 -2.31
C PRO A 550 9.18 -0.49 -2.52
N ASN A 551 8.92 -1.24 -1.44
CA ASN A 551 8.46 -2.63 -1.44
C ASN A 551 7.29 -2.87 -0.46
N CYS A 552 6.04 -2.65 -0.89
CA CYS A 552 4.79 -2.88 -0.12
C CYS A 552 4.69 -2.25 1.30
N ASP A 553 5.38 -2.81 2.29
CA ASP A 553 5.50 -2.34 3.68
C ASP A 553 6.94 -1.90 4.06
N ASP A 554 7.92 -2.26 3.23
CA ASP A 554 9.37 -2.07 3.43
C ASP A 554 9.99 -1.20 2.31
N ALA A 555 11.25 -0.82 2.46
CA ALA A 555 11.97 -0.07 1.44
C ALA A 555 13.40 -0.56 1.25
N VAL A 556 13.80 -0.74 -0.01
CA VAL A 556 15.16 -1.17 -0.36
C VAL A 556 16.00 0.04 -0.71
N TRP A 557 16.99 0.32 0.12
CA TRP A 557 17.88 1.46 -0.03
C TRP A 557 19.16 1.06 -0.73
N TYR A 558 19.55 1.83 -1.73
CA TYR A 558 20.90 1.81 -2.26
C TYR A 558 21.69 2.98 -1.67
N LEU A 559 22.76 2.67 -0.95
CA LEU A 559 23.71 3.65 -0.45
C LEU A 559 25.09 3.43 -1.06
N GLN A 560 25.79 4.54 -1.30
CA GLN A 560 27.14 4.52 -1.84
C GLN A 560 28.08 5.26 -0.90
N ARG A 561 29.26 4.70 -0.65
CA ARG A 561 30.30 5.39 0.11
C ARG A 561 30.78 6.59 -0.69
N SER A 562 30.75 7.76 -0.08
CA SER A 562 31.33 8.97 -0.69
C SER A 562 32.82 8.73 -0.93
N SER A 563 33.29 8.99 -2.14
CA SER A 563 34.73 9.06 -2.38
C SER A 563 35.29 10.19 -1.53
N LEU A 564 36.23 9.87 -0.63
CA LEU A 564 37.04 10.86 0.07
C LEU A 564 37.77 11.79 -0.92
#